data_AF-A0A6G3Z9G7-F1
#
_entry.id   AF-A0A6G3Z9G7-F1
#
_cell.length_a   1.000
_cell.length_b   1.000
_cell.length_c   1.000
_cell.angle_alpha   90.00
_cell.angle_beta   90.00
_cell.angle_gamma   90.00
#
_symmetry.space_group_name_H-M   'P 1'
#
loop_
_entity.id
_entity.type
_entity.pdbx_description
1 polymer ?
#
loop_
_entity_poly.entity_id
_entity_poly.type
_entity_poly.pdbx_seq_one_letter_code
_entity_poly.pdbx_strand_id
1 'polypeptide(L)'
;TVRGDNHPELRFLSTKAAFAWGSLFPNNDYCQSLKQSVQNLADVQRGYLSGRYEDADLGPNRAINVNTNAIILESLLYQLQGDRPLTFVS
;
A
#
# COMPACT_ATOMS: atom_id res chain seq x y z
N THR A 1 0.49 5.81 -31.85
CA THR A 1 1.27 5.17 -30.76
C THR A 1 1.19 6.09 -29.56
N VAL A 2 0.55 5.69 -28.46
CA VAL A 2 0.54 6.50 -27.23
C VAL A 2 1.92 6.36 -26.61
N ARG A 3 2.71 7.44 -26.56
CA ARG A 3 3.92 7.50 -25.75
C ARG A 3 3.50 7.96 -24.36
N GLY A 4 3.90 7.22 -23.33
CA GLY A 4 3.76 7.67 -21.95
C GLY A 4 4.88 8.66 -21.64
N ASP A 5 4.52 9.79 -21.06
CA ASP A 5 5.47 10.77 -20.55
C ASP A 5 5.88 10.40 -19.11
N ASN A 6 7.15 10.64 -18.77
CA ASN A 6 7.64 10.43 -17.43
C ASN A 6 7.25 11.61 -16.55
N HIS A 7 6.56 11.33 -15.45
CA HIS A 7 6.11 12.30 -14.44
C HIS A 7 6.80 12.06 -13.09
N PRO A 8 8.13 12.33 -12.96
CA PRO A 8 8.86 12.12 -11.72
C PRO A 8 8.31 12.96 -10.55
N GLU A 9 7.68 14.08 -10.84
CA GLU A 9 6.98 14.95 -9.88
C GLU A 9 5.75 14.28 -9.25
N LEU A 10 5.21 13.23 -9.87
CA LEU A 10 4.07 12.48 -9.37
C LEU A 10 4.47 11.14 -8.73
N ARG A 11 5.75 10.93 -8.41
CA ARG A 11 6.17 9.72 -7.67
C ARG A 11 5.59 9.72 -6.26
N PHE A 12 5.16 8.55 -5.82
CA PHE A 12 4.56 8.38 -4.49
C PHE A 12 4.82 6.99 -3.91
N LEU A 13 4.89 6.92 -2.58
CA LEU A 13 4.89 5.67 -1.83
C LEU A 13 3.48 5.08 -1.85
N SER A 14 3.34 3.88 -2.41
CA SER A 14 2.07 3.17 -2.53
C SER A 14 1.65 2.50 -1.22
N THR A 15 0.44 2.80 -0.74
CA THR A 15 -0.11 2.18 0.49
C THR A 15 -0.24 0.66 0.33
N LYS A 16 -0.76 0.19 -0.82
CA LYS A 16 -0.95 -1.26 -1.03
C LYS A 16 0.36 -2.03 -1.03
N ALA A 17 1.41 -1.46 -1.64
CA ALA A 17 2.71 -2.11 -1.72
C ALA A 17 3.37 -2.16 -0.33
N ALA A 18 3.29 -1.07 0.42
CA ALA A 18 3.83 -1.00 1.77
C ALA A 18 3.13 -1.97 2.75
N PHE A 19 1.80 -2.12 2.68
CA PHE A 19 1.09 -3.14 3.46
C PHE A 19 1.47 -4.56 3.05
N ALA A 20 1.49 -4.85 1.76
CA ALA A 20 1.82 -6.18 1.25
C ALA A 20 3.26 -6.61 1.58
N TRP A 21 4.24 -5.72 1.41
CA TRP A 21 5.62 -6.02 1.81
C TRP A 21 5.78 -6.11 3.32
N GLY A 22 5.10 -5.26 4.07
CA GLY A 22 5.09 -5.33 5.53
C GLY A 22 4.48 -6.64 6.06
N SER A 23 3.54 -7.26 5.35
CA SER A 23 3.01 -8.59 5.69
C SER A 23 3.90 -9.74 5.23
N LEU A 24 4.49 -9.64 4.03
CA LEU A 24 5.35 -10.69 3.47
C LEU A 24 6.73 -10.76 4.16
N PHE A 25 7.23 -9.64 4.66
CA PHE A 25 8.56 -9.54 5.27
C PHE A 25 8.47 -8.91 6.68
N PRO A 26 7.88 -9.60 7.67
CA PRO A 26 7.65 -9.05 9.00
C PRO A 26 8.95 -8.67 9.73
N ASN A 27 10.06 -9.36 9.44
CA ASN A 27 11.37 -9.13 10.08
C ASN A 27 12.31 -8.21 9.28
N ASN A 28 11.81 -7.54 8.23
CA ASN A 28 12.61 -6.62 7.43
C ASN A 28 12.31 -5.16 7.83
N ASP A 29 13.28 -4.50 8.46
CA ASP A 29 13.13 -3.13 9.00
C ASP A 29 12.71 -2.10 7.94
N TYR A 30 13.20 -2.24 6.72
CA TYR A 30 12.81 -1.35 5.62
C TYR A 30 11.34 -1.55 5.25
N CYS A 31 10.88 -2.79 5.11
CA CYS A 31 9.48 -3.10 4.82
C CYS A 31 8.54 -2.60 5.94
N GLN A 32 8.94 -2.73 7.20
CA GLN A 32 8.18 -2.20 8.33
C GLN A 32 8.13 -0.67 8.31
N SER A 33 9.26 0.00 8.00
CA SER A 33 9.32 1.46 7.87
C SER A 33 8.37 1.99 6.79
N LEU A 34 8.27 1.28 5.65
CA LEU A 34 7.32 1.61 4.59
C LEU A 34 5.87 1.49 5.09
N LYS A 35 5.50 0.36 5.72
CA LYS A 35 4.15 0.15 6.27
C LYS A 35 3.80 1.22 7.29
N GLN A 36 4.71 1.53 8.20
CA GLN A 36 4.50 2.52 9.27
C GLN A 36 4.29 3.94 8.73
N SER A 37 4.92 4.27 7.60
CA SER A 37 4.75 5.56 6.91
C SER A 37 3.36 5.75 6.29
N VAL A 38 2.64 4.65 6.00
CA VAL A 38 1.33 4.70 5.31
C VAL A 38 0.16 4.19 6.14
N GLN A 39 0.40 3.54 7.29
CA GLN A 39 -0.66 2.86 8.06
C GLN A 39 -1.78 3.79 8.56
N ASN A 40 -1.51 5.10 8.62
CA ASN A 40 -2.48 6.13 9.00
C ASN A 40 -3.05 6.91 7.80
N LEU A 41 -2.70 6.53 6.56
CA LEU A 41 -3.26 7.13 5.35
C LEU A 41 -4.62 6.53 5.03
N ALA A 42 -5.61 6.84 5.86
CA ALA A 42 -6.98 6.36 5.70
C ALA A 42 -7.99 7.48 5.90
N ASP A 43 -9.10 7.35 5.18
CA ASP A 43 -10.34 8.05 5.43
C ASP A 43 -11.27 7.14 6.25
N VAL A 44 -11.87 7.68 7.31
CA VAL A 44 -12.68 6.92 8.28
C VAL A 44 -13.88 6.22 7.62
N GLN A 45 -14.44 6.80 6.55
CA GLN A 45 -15.63 6.26 5.89
C GLN A 45 -15.30 5.48 4.61
N ARG A 46 -14.14 5.75 4.00
CA ARG A 46 -13.81 5.30 2.64
C ARG A 46 -12.62 4.32 2.57
N GLY A 47 -11.93 4.09 3.68
CA GLY A 47 -10.79 3.20 3.77
C GLY A 47 -9.46 3.88 3.41
N TYR A 48 -8.48 3.08 3.02
CA TYR A 48 -7.12 3.54 2.78
C TYR A 48 -6.98 4.35 1.50
N LEU A 49 -6.20 5.43 1.60
CA LEU A 49 -5.75 6.25 0.48
C LEU A 49 -4.68 5.50 -0.33
N SER A 50 -4.47 5.91 -1.58
CA SER A 50 -3.56 5.21 -2.50
C SER A 50 -2.08 5.34 -2.12
N GLY A 51 -1.69 6.41 -1.42
CA GLY A 51 -0.29 6.60 -1.01
C GLY A 51 0.04 8.00 -0.53
N ARG A 52 1.32 8.35 -0.55
CA ARG A 52 1.85 9.69 -0.25
C ARG A 52 2.92 10.07 -1.27
N TYR A 53 2.78 11.24 -1.88
CA TYR A 53 3.76 11.75 -2.82
C TYR A 53 5.13 11.94 -2.15
N GLU A 54 6.21 11.75 -2.91
CA GLU A 54 7.57 12.04 -2.45
C GLU A 54 7.75 13.55 -2.23
N ASP A 55 7.08 14.36 -3.05
CA ASP A 55 6.93 15.79 -2.83
C ASP A 55 6.01 16.05 -1.63
N ALA A 56 6.59 16.65 -0.58
CA ALA A 56 5.88 16.96 0.65
C ALA A 56 4.75 17.97 0.45
N ASP A 57 4.85 18.86 -0.55
CA ASP A 57 3.85 19.89 -0.83
C ASP A 57 2.57 19.31 -1.43
N LEU A 58 2.67 18.16 -2.12
CA LEU A 58 1.52 17.42 -2.66
C LEU A 58 0.78 16.60 -1.60
N GLY A 59 1.49 16.17 -0.55
CA GLY A 59 0.90 15.43 0.57
C GLY A 59 0.38 14.02 0.20
N PRO A 60 -0.70 13.53 0.86
CA PRO A 60 -1.27 12.23 0.56
C PRO A 60 -1.90 12.15 -0.84
N ASN A 61 -1.64 11.06 -1.56
CA ASN A 61 -2.42 10.70 -2.74
C ASN A 61 -3.81 10.21 -2.30
N ARG A 62 -4.80 11.10 -2.34
CA ARG A 62 -6.16 10.89 -1.83
C ARG A 62 -7.04 10.01 -2.72
N ALA A 63 -6.51 9.43 -3.80
CA ALA A 63 -7.26 8.52 -4.62
C ALA A 63 -7.71 7.30 -3.79
N ILE A 64 -9.01 7.01 -3.84
CA ILE A 64 -9.61 5.81 -3.25
C ILE A 64 -9.81 4.80 -4.38
N ASN A 65 -9.26 3.61 -4.22
CA ASN A 65 -9.46 2.54 -5.19
C ASN A 65 -9.66 1.19 -4.49
N VAL A 66 -10.47 0.33 -5.10
CA VAL A 66 -10.85 -0.99 -4.56
C VAL A 66 -9.64 -1.92 -4.47
N ASN A 67 -8.74 -1.90 -5.45
CA ASN A 67 -7.56 -2.78 -5.46
C ASN A 67 -6.63 -2.52 -4.27
N THR A 68 -6.39 -1.26 -3.92
CA THR A 68 -5.56 -0.86 -2.76
C THR A 68 -6.17 -1.41 -1.49
N ASN A 69 -7.46 -1.19 -1.28
CA ASN A 69 -8.14 -1.64 -0.07
C ASN A 69 -8.22 -3.17 0.00
N ALA A 70 -8.49 -3.86 -1.12
CA ALA A 70 -8.50 -5.32 -1.18
C ALA A 70 -7.14 -5.93 -0.81
N ILE A 71 -6.03 -5.40 -1.37
CA ILE A 71 -4.68 -5.88 -1.04
C ILE A 71 -4.34 -5.63 0.42
N ILE A 72 -4.74 -4.49 1.00
CA ILE A 72 -4.51 -4.21 2.42
C ILE A 72 -5.26 -5.20 3.30
N LEU A 73 -6.54 -5.46 3.02
CA LEU A 73 -7.34 -6.44 3.77
C LEU A 73 -6.74 -7.85 3.66
N GLU A 74 -6.35 -8.27 2.46
CA GLU A 74 -5.68 -9.56 2.24
C GLU A 74 -4.36 -9.65 3.00
N SER A 75 -3.57 -8.57 3.03
CA SER A 75 -2.29 -8.51 3.75
C SER A 75 -2.50 -8.65 5.26
N LEU A 76 -3.52 -7.99 5.82
CA LEU A 76 -3.86 -8.12 7.24
C LEU A 76 -4.35 -9.54 7.57
N LEU A 77 -5.20 -10.09 6.71
CA LEU A 77 -5.72 -11.44 6.87
C LEU A 77 -4.63 -12.50 6.76
N TYR A 78 -3.68 -12.35 5.84
CA TYR A 78 -2.49 -13.20 5.70
C TYR A 78 -1.70 -13.29 7.01
N GLN A 79 -1.44 -12.14 7.64
CA GLN A 79 -0.74 -12.09 8.94
C GLN A 79 -1.56 -12.78 10.04
N LEU A 80 -2.88 -12.53 10.10
CA LEU A 80 -3.76 -13.17 11.09
C LEU A 80 -3.85 -14.69 10.92
N GLN A 81 -3.65 -15.22 9.71
CA GLN A 81 -3.68 -16.66 9.42
C GLN A 81 -2.34 -17.37 9.66
N GLY A 82 -1.33 -16.66 10.17
CA GLY A 82 0.02 -17.20 10.37
C GLY A 82 0.77 -17.34 9.06
N ASP A 83 0.79 -16.26 8.28
CA ASP A 83 1.50 -16.14 7.01
C ASP A 83 1.04 -17.15 5.95
N ARG A 84 -0.28 -17.31 5.83
CA ARG A 84 -0.92 -18.20 4.84
C ARG A 84 -1.88 -17.44 3.93
N PRO A 85 -1.80 -17.63 2.60
CA PRO A 85 -2.70 -16.98 1.65
C PRO A 85 -4.12 -17.52 1.75
N LEU A 86 -5.11 -16.71 1.34
CA LEU A 86 -6.53 -17.08 1.41
C LEU A 86 -6.89 -18.31 0.55
N THR A 87 -6.20 -18.50 -0.56
CA THR A 87 -6.43 -19.62 -1.48
C THR A 87 -5.25 -20.58 -1.46
N PHE A 88 -5.54 -21.86 -1.21
CA PHE A 88 -4.61 -22.94 -1.50
C PHE A 88 -4.60 -23.14 -3.02
N VAL A 89 -3.45 -22.96 -3.67
CA VAL A 89 -3.21 -23.60 -4.97
C VAL A 89 -2.79 -25.02 -4.62
N SER A 90 -3.73 -25.97 -4.76
CA SER A 90 -3.44 -27.41 -4.73
C SER A 90 -2.72 -27.84 -6.00
#